data_AF-A0A3S4K182-F1
#
_entry.id   AF-A0A3S4K182-F1
#
_cell.length_a   1.000
_cell.length_b   1.000
_cell.length_c   1.000
_cell.angle_alpha   90.00
_cell.angle_beta   90.00
_cell.angle_gamma   90.00
#
_symmetry.space_group_name_H-M   'P 1'
#
loop_
_entity.id
_entity.type
_entity.pdbx_description
1 polymer ?
#
loop_
_entity_poly.entity_id
_entity_poly.type
_entity_poly.pdbx_seq_one_letter_code
_entity_poly.pdbx_strand_id
1 'polypeptide(L)'
;MADGKRWQADDVESLTRQVMGWPLPLSNLVWWIRGLPAPGVESRVDADGNLEQQGWHIRFIRDADVDSDHPKRVEMQREGLTVKVVVQSWQ
;
A
#
# COMPACT_ATOMS: atom_id res chain seq x y z
N MET A 1 -16.45 -1.49 18.64
CA MET A 1 -15.08 -0.98 18.89
C MET A 1 -14.20 -1.66 17.86
N ALA A 2 -13.75 -0.95 16.83
CA ALA A 2 -12.86 -1.54 15.82
C ALA A 2 -11.42 -1.23 16.25
N ASP A 3 -10.72 -2.24 16.75
CA ASP A 3 -9.33 -2.14 17.19
C ASP A 3 -8.43 -2.03 15.95
N GLY A 4 -8.21 -0.79 15.50
CA GLY A 4 -7.34 -0.49 14.37
C GLY A 4 -5.89 -0.72 14.78
N LYS A 5 -5.34 -1.88 14.46
CA LYS A 5 -3.94 -2.20 14.73
C LYS A 5 -3.03 -1.33 13.84
N ARG A 6 -2.03 -0.68 14.44
CA ARG A 6 -1.08 0.21 13.76
C ARG A 6 0.31 -0.41 13.80
N TRP A 7 0.97 -0.46 12.65
CA TRP A 7 2.37 -0.87 12.52
C TRP A 7 3.17 0.30 11.95
N GLN A 8 4.40 0.41 12.41
CA GLN A 8 5.39 1.36 11.92
C GLN A 8 6.69 0.60 11.71
N ALA A 9 7.33 0.85 10.59
CA ALA A 9 8.66 0.38 10.25
C ALA A 9 9.34 1.45 9.41
N ASP A 10 10.65 1.54 9.50
CA ASP A 10 11.47 2.50 8.75
C ASP A 10 11.49 2.18 7.24
N ASP A 11 11.20 0.94 6.85
CA ASP A 11 11.07 0.51 5.46
C ASP A 11 9.96 -0.55 5.28
N VAL A 12 9.46 -0.64 4.05
CA VAL A 12 8.40 -1.54 3.59
C VAL A 12 8.73 -3.02 3.82
N GLU A 13 9.97 -3.47 3.58
CA GLU A 13 10.38 -4.86 3.83
C GLU A 13 10.40 -5.19 5.33
N SER A 14 10.72 -4.21 6.16
CA SER A 14 10.71 -4.38 7.61
C SER A 14 9.28 -4.45 8.14
N LEU A 15 8.35 -3.71 7.53
CA LEU A 15 6.92 -3.79 7.83
C LEU A 15 6.37 -5.20 7.56
N THR A 16 6.68 -5.80 6.41
CA THR A 16 6.15 -7.14 6.07
C THR A 16 6.70 -8.23 7.00
N ARG A 17 7.97 -8.14 7.40
CA ARG A 17 8.58 -9.07 8.36
C ARG A 17 7.94 -8.98 9.75
N GLN A 18 7.53 -7.80 10.19
CA GLN A 18 6.93 -7.61 11.51
C GLN A 18 5.47 -8.08 11.59
N VAL A 19 4.83 -8.34 10.44
CA VAL A 19 3.38 -8.66 10.34
C VAL A 19 3.12 -10.15 10.03
N MET A 20 4.14 -11.03 10.08
CA MET A 20 4.11 -12.47 9.71
C MET A 20 3.06 -13.38 10.42
N GLY A 21 2.13 -12.84 11.20
CA GLY A 21 1.08 -13.61 11.90
C GLY A 21 -0.33 -13.50 11.32
N TRP A 22 -0.53 -12.88 10.14
CA TRP A 22 -1.87 -12.69 9.56
C TRP A 22 -2.00 -13.17 8.10
N PRO A 23 -3.20 -13.62 7.68
CA PRO A 23 -3.48 -14.03 6.30
C PRO A 23 -3.66 -12.84 5.34
N LEU A 24 -3.03 -11.70 5.62
CA LEU A 24 -2.99 -10.59 4.66
C LEU A 24 -2.04 -10.97 3.52
N PRO A 25 -2.37 -10.67 2.25
CA PRO A 25 -1.45 -10.86 1.13
C PRO A 25 -0.34 -9.80 1.18
N LEU A 26 0.56 -9.92 2.16
CA LEU A 26 1.74 -9.07 2.34
C LEU A 26 2.62 -9.06 1.09
N SER A 27 2.62 -10.15 0.32
CA SER A 27 3.34 -10.28 -0.94
C SER A 27 2.91 -9.28 -2.01
N ASN A 28 1.66 -8.81 -2.01
CA ASN A 28 1.17 -7.81 -2.97
C ASN A 28 1.27 -6.39 -2.41
N LEU A 29 1.20 -6.23 -1.09
CA LEU A 29 1.33 -4.94 -0.42
C LEU A 29 2.66 -4.25 -0.74
N VAL A 30 3.76 -5.00 -0.89
CA VAL A 30 5.07 -4.41 -1.26
C VAL A 30 5.02 -3.70 -2.62
N TRP A 31 4.27 -4.24 -3.59
CA TRP A 31 4.10 -3.64 -4.91
C TRP A 31 3.24 -2.39 -4.83
N TRP A 32 2.10 -2.48 -4.15
CA TRP A 32 1.19 -1.35 -3.99
C TRP A 32 1.85 -0.21 -3.22
N ILE A 33 2.63 -0.48 -2.17
CA ILE A 33 3.34 0.58 -1.44
C ILE A 33 4.33 1.30 -2.36
N ARG A 34 4.95 0.60 -3.32
CA ARG A 34 5.83 1.20 -4.36
C ARG A 34 5.07 1.94 -5.46
N GLY A 35 3.74 1.95 -5.44
CA GLY A 35 2.91 2.56 -6.49
C GLY A 35 2.67 1.66 -7.70
N LEU A 36 2.96 0.36 -7.59
CA LEU A 36 2.92 -0.59 -8.71
C LEU A 36 1.82 -1.64 -8.52
N PRO A 37 1.19 -2.11 -9.61
CA PRO A 37 0.32 -3.29 -9.53
C PRO A 37 1.14 -4.54 -9.22
N ALA A 38 0.55 -5.46 -8.45
CA ALA A 38 1.15 -6.75 -8.19
C ALA A 38 1.18 -7.59 -9.49
N PRO A 39 2.30 -8.24 -9.83
CA PRO A 39 2.42 -9.04 -11.05
C PRO A 39 1.58 -10.32 -10.97
N GLY A 40 1.14 -10.81 -12.14
CA GLY A 40 0.41 -12.07 -12.27
C GLY A 40 -1.04 -12.04 -11.80
N VAL A 41 -1.58 -10.84 -11.55
CA VAL A 41 -2.93 -10.62 -11.06
C VAL A 41 -3.57 -9.47 -11.84
N GLU A 42 -4.81 -9.62 -12.25
CA GLU A 42 -5.53 -8.55 -12.95
C GLU A 42 -5.63 -7.28 -12.10
N SER A 43 -5.32 -6.15 -12.74
CA SER A 43 -5.35 -4.82 -12.15
C SER A 43 -6.16 -3.88 -13.02
N ARG A 44 -6.93 -2.99 -12.40
CA ARG A 44 -7.60 -1.88 -13.07
C ARG A 44 -7.08 -0.56 -12.50
N VAL A 45 -6.82 0.42 -13.37
CA VAL A 45 -6.44 1.77 -12.96
C VAL A 45 -7.54 2.72 -13.41
N ASP A 46 -7.98 3.60 -12.51
CA ASP A 46 -8.99 4.62 -12.82
C ASP A 46 -8.38 5.90 -13.40
N ALA A 47 -9.22 6.87 -13.77
CA ALA A 47 -8.79 8.13 -14.36
C ALA A 47 -7.97 9.02 -13.40
N ASP A 48 -8.14 8.85 -12.09
CA ASP A 48 -7.39 9.53 -11.03
C ASP A 48 -6.06 8.81 -10.73
N GLY A 49 -5.79 7.67 -11.38
CA GLY A 49 -4.61 6.86 -11.17
C GLY A 49 -4.67 5.95 -9.94
N ASN A 50 -5.86 5.73 -9.36
CA ASN A 50 -6.04 4.76 -8.29
C ASN A 50 -6.05 3.35 -8.87
N LEU A 51 -5.49 2.41 -8.11
CA LEU A 51 -5.38 1.01 -8.49
C LEU A 51 -6.46 0.18 -7.79
N GLU A 52 -7.15 -0.64 -8.57
CA GLU A 52 -8.05 -1.67 -8.08
C GLU A 52 -7.48 -3.05 -8.40
N GLN A 53 -7.23 -3.87 -7.37
CA GLN A 53 -6.62 -5.20 -7.54
C GLN A 53 -7.01 -6.15 -6.40
N GLN A 54 -7.49 -7.36 -6.71
CA GLN A 54 -7.94 -8.35 -5.71
C GLN A 54 -8.95 -7.81 -4.67
N GLY A 55 -9.86 -6.94 -5.10
CA GLY A 55 -10.85 -6.30 -4.22
C GLY A 55 -10.28 -5.21 -3.32
N TRP A 56 -9.01 -4.83 -3.50
CA TRP A 56 -8.42 -3.65 -2.88
C TRP A 56 -8.61 -2.43 -3.76
N HIS A 57 -9.04 -1.33 -3.15
CA HIS A 57 -8.99 0.00 -3.75
C HIS A 57 -7.81 0.76 -3.14
N ILE A 58 -6.88 1.20 -3.99
CA ILE A 58 -5.56 1.69 -3.60
C ILE A 58 -5.36 3.10 -4.16
N ARG A 59 -5.20 4.06 -3.26
CA ARG A 59 -4.95 5.47 -3.58
C ARG A 59 -3.49 5.81 -3.32
N PHE A 60 -2.84 6.42 -4.31
CA PHE A 60 -1.46 6.89 -4.23
C PHE A 60 -1.42 8.40 -4.01
N ILE A 61 -0.78 8.83 -2.94
CA ILE A 61 -0.57 10.25 -2.65
C ILE A 61 0.91 10.55 -2.88
N ARG A 62 1.17 11.39 -3.88
CA ARG A 62 2.50 11.86 -4.30
C ARG A 62 2.61 13.36 -4.00
N ASP A 63 3.82 13.83 -3.72
CA ASP A 63 4.09 15.28 -3.68
C ASP A 63 4.21 15.80 -5.12
N ALA A 64 3.64 16.98 -5.38
CA ALA A 64 3.73 17.61 -6.70
C ALA A 64 5.13 18.20 -7.00
N ASP A 65 5.97 18.36 -5.97
CA ASP A 65 7.24 19.10 -6.02
C ASP A 65 8.46 18.20 -6.22
N VAL A 66 8.31 16.89 -6.03
CA VAL A 66 9.39 15.91 -6.16
C VAL A 66 9.08 14.99 -7.33
N ASP A 67 9.98 14.96 -8.32
CA ASP A 67 10.02 13.94 -9.37
C ASP A 67 10.45 12.61 -8.73
N SER A 68 9.56 12.06 -7.92
CA SER A 68 9.70 10.78 -7.24
C SER A 68 8.67 9.83 -7.83
N ASP A 69 9.17 8.76 -8.43
CA ASP A 69 8.34 7.65 -8.94
C ASP A 69 7.49 7.02 -7.80
N HIS A 70 7.93 7.23 -6.55
CA HIS A 70 7.35 6.62 -5.37
C HIS A 70 6.36 7.50 -4.60
N PRO A 71 5.25 6.93 -4.09
CA PRO A 71 4.26 7.67 -3.30
C PRO A 71 4.75 7.99 -1.89
N LYS A 72 4.41 9.17 -1.34
CA LYS A 72 4.64 9.47 0.09
C LYS A 72 3.65 8.75 0.99
N ARG A 73 2.46 8.45 0.49
CA ARG A 73 1.44 7.73 1.24
C ARG A 73 0.61 6.86 0.31
N VAL A 74 0.29 5.67 0.80
CA VAL A 74 -0.59 4.72 0.12
C VAL A 74 -1.72 4.36 1.06
N GLU A 75 -2.96 4.58 0.60
CA GLU A 75 -4.17 4.23 1.33
C GLU A 75 -4.86 3.09 0.61
N MET A 76 -5.14 2.00 1.33
CA MET A 76 -5.66 0.76 0.76
C MET A 76 -6.89 0.32 1.55
N GLN A 77 -7.96 -0.01 0.85
CA GLN A 77 -9.23 -0.37 1.46
C GLN A 77 -9.79 -1.63 0.83
N ARG A 78 -10.33 -2.51 1.67
CA ARG A 78 -11.03 -3.74 1.27
C ARG A 78 -11.98 -4.14 2.39
N GLU A 79 -13.23 -4.45 2.07
CA GLU A 79 -14.29 -4.96 2.98
C GLU A 79 -13.96 -4.95 4.49
N GLY A 80 -14.24 -3.83 5.17
CA GLY A 80 -14.07 -3.68 6.62
C GLY A 80 -12.63 -3.48 7.11
N LEU A 81 -11.66 -3.48 6.20
CA LEU A 81 -10.24 -3.26 6.47
C LEU A 81 -9.75 -1.99 5.76
N THR A 82 -9.03 -1.16 6.50
CA THR A 82 -8.33 0.00 5.98
C THR A 82 -6.87 -0.06 6.41
N VAL A 83 -5.97 0.04 5.44
CA VAL A 83 -4.52 0.08 5.66
C VAL A 83 -4.01 1.42 5.15
N LYS A 84 -3.26 2.11 5.99
CA LYS A 84 -2.61 3.38 5.62
C LYS A 84 -1.12 3.25 5.85
N VAL A 85 -0.35 3.46 4.79
CA VAL A 85 1.11 3.43 4.83
C VAL A 85 1.62 4.81 4.51
N VAL A 86 2.45 5.37 5.41
CA VAL A 86 3.14 6.63 5.21
C VAL A 86 4.62 6.30 5.11
N VAL A 87 5.23 6.62 3.97
CA VAL A 87 6.65 6.38 3.74
C VAL A 87 7.41 7.65 4.08
N GLN A 88 8.25 7.58 5.12
CA GLN A 88 9.03 8.74 5.59
C GLN A 88 10.28 8.95 4.73
N SER A 89 10.91 7.86 4.32
CA SER A 89 12.09 7.84 3.46
C SER A 89 12.06 6.62 2.56
N TRP A 90 12.46 6.80 1.31
CA TRP A 90 12.81 5.71 0.40
C TRP A 90 14.32 5.52 0.49
N GLN A 91 14.80 4.33 0.83
CA GLN A 91 16.23 4.01 0.94
C GLN A 91 16.60 2.85 0.03
#